data_AF-A0A060CP16-F1
#
_entry.id   AF-A0A060CP16-F1
#
_cell.length_a   1.000
_cell.length_b   1.000
_cell.length_c   1.000
_cell.angle_alpha   90.00
_cell.angle_beta   90.00
_cell.angle_gamma   90.00
#
_symmetry.space_group_name_H-M   'P 1'
#
loop_
_entity.id
_entity.type
_entity.pdbx_description
1 polymer ?
#
loop_
_entity_poly.entity_id
_entity_poly.type
_entity_poly.pdbx_seq_one_letter_code
_entity_poly.pdbx_strand_id
1 'polypeptide(L)'
;MTVIYKDCPAPCPGTRGGFAVANDDREKFAQMHAYWLVLAENGEHQERSDLSDEFSGASEQTSLAEKLKSGVGQITRPLGTHIVDAHSAVRAANRLQKMLVEETRLGIPALFHEECLVGLLCKNATLFPSSLNYGSTWDPELVARAAREIGD
;
A
#
# COMPACT_ATOMS: atom_id res chain seq x y z
N MET A 1 -25.41 14.48 -8.59
CA MET A 1 -25.62 13.42 -7.59
C MET A 1 -24.46 13.50 -6.61
N THR A 2 -24.71 13.93 -5.37
CA THR A 2 -23.65 14.14 -4.38
C THR A 2 -23.04 12.78 -4.02
N VAL A 3 -21.72 12.68 -4.06
CA VAL A 3 -21.01 11.41 -3.87
C VAL A 3 -20.84 11.16 -2.38
N ILE A 4 -21.82 10.46 -1.79
CA ILE A 4 -21.97 10.26 -0.33
C ILE A 4 -20.71 9.66 0.32
N TYR A 5 -19.90 8.86 -0.39
CA TYR A 5 -18.70 8.26 0.19
C TYR A 5 -17.53 9.24 0.40
N LYS A 6 -17.57 10.44 -0.22
CA LYS A 6 -16.56 11.50 -0.03
C LYS A 6 -16.88 12.40 1.17
N ASP A 7 -18.08 12.27 1.74
CA ASP A 7 -18.53 13.08 2.87
C ASP A 7 -18.09 12.42 4.20
N CYS A 8 -17.10 13.03 4.85
CA CYS A 8 -16.51 12.61 6.12
C CYS A 8 -17.49 12.41 7.31
N PRO A 9 -18.64 13.12 7.44
CA PRO A 9 -19.51 12.93 8.61
C PRO A 9 -20.43 11.70 8.52
N ALA A 10 -20.48 10.99 7.38
CA ALA A 10 -21.35 9.83 7.25
C ALA A 10 -20.75 8.59 7.96
N PRO A 11 -21.55 7.84 8.75
CA PRO A 11 -21.05 6.68 9.47
C PRO A 11 -20.51 5.61 8.51
N CYS A 12 -19.40 4.95 8.89
CA CYS A 12 -18.64 3.98 8.08
C CYS A 12 -19.47 2.91 7.33
N PRO A 13 -20.59 2.37 7.87
CA PRO A 13 -21.45 1.46 7.10
C PRO A 13 -22.22 2.15 5.95
N GLY A 14 -22.66 3.40 6.14
CA GLY A 14 -23.41 4.18 5.15
C GLY A 14 -22.52 4.66 4.00
N THR A 15 -21.28 5.05 4.29
CA THR A 15 -20.27 5.35 3.26
C THR A 15 -19.84 4.11 2.48
N ARG A 16 -19.70 2.94 3.13
CA ARG A 16 -19.44 1.65 2.45
C ARG A 16 -20.55 1.21 1.50
N GLY A 17 -21.81 1.38 1.89
CA GLY A 17 -22.96 1.04 1.03
C GLY A 17 -23.04 1.90 -0.23
N GLY A 18 -22.86 3.22 -0.09
CA GLY A 18 -22.79 4.15 -1.23
C GLY A 18 -21.57 3.90 -2.13
N PHE A 19 -20.47 3.43 -1.55
CA PHE A 19 -19.25 3.07 -2.26
C PHE A 19 -19.40 1.82 -3.13
N ALA A 20 -19.95 0.72 -2.59
CA ALA A 20 -20.09 -0.54 -3.33
C ALA A 20 -21.00 -0.40 -4.56
N VAL A 21 -22.00 0.48 -4.49
CA VAL A 21 -22.93 0.79 -5.60
C VAL A 21 -22.30 1.69 -6.66
N ALA A 22 -21.29 2.49 -6.30
CA ALA A 22 -20.62 3.41 -7.22
C ALA A 22 -19.52 2.77 -8.09
N ASN A 23 -19.04 1.57 -7.72
CA ASN A 23 -17.98 0.87 -8.44
C ASN A 23 -18.52 0.04 -9.62
N ASP A 24 -17.81 0.09 -10.75
CA ASP A 24 -17.93 -0.94 -11.80
C ASP A 24 -17.23 -2.24 -11.34
N ASP A 25 -17.53 -3.38 -11.97
CA ASP A 25 -16.95 -4.67 -11.60
C ASP A 25 -15.41 -4.67 -11.66
N ARG A 26 -14.80 -4.01 -12.66
CA ARG A 26 -13.34 -3.85 -12.78
C ARG A 26 -12.74 -3.10 -11.61
N GLU A 27 -13.37 -2.00 -11.18
CA GLU A 27 -12.90 -1.24 -10.02
C GLU A 27 -13.07 -2.05 -8.72
N LYS A 28 -14.14 -2.84 -8.58
CA LYS A 28 -14.27 -3.78 -7.45
C LYS A 28 -13.15 -4.81 -7.44
N PHE A 29 -12.83 -5.40 -8.59
CA PHE A 29 -11.70 -6.32 -8.72
C PHE A 29 -10.37 -5.65 -8.38
N ALA A 30 -10.16 -4.42 -8.83
CA ALA A 30 -8.95 -3.65 -8.53
C ALA A 30 -8.77 -3.42 -7.02
N GLN A 31 -9.86 -3.16 -6.28
CA GLN A 31 -9.84 -3.01 -4.83
C GLN A 31 -9.51 -4.31 -4.07
N MET A 32 -9.66 -5.48 -4.71
CA MET A 32 -9.27 -6.77 -4.14
C MET A 32 -7.83 -7.16 -4.45
N HIS A 33 -7.10 -6.34 -5.21
CA HIS A 33 -5.75 -6.63 -5.66
C HIS A 33 -4.69 -5.81 -4.90
N ALA A 34 -3.50 -6.40 -4.78
CA ALA A 34 -2.31 -5.77 -4.23
C ALA A 34 -1.19 -5.79 -5.28
N TYR A 35 -0.68 -4.62 -5.66
CA TYR A 35 0.48 -4.53 -6.52
C TYR A 35 1.76 -4.45 -5.69
N TRP A 36 2.77 -5.24 -6.06
CA TRP A 36 4.11 -5.12 -5.54
C TRP A 36 4.96 -4.29 -6.50
N LEU A 37 5.23 -3.03 -6.13
CA LEU A 37 5.87 -2.05 -7.02
C LEU A 37 7.21 -1.59 -6.48
N VAL A 38 8.13 -1.29 -7.40
CA VAL A 38 9.28 -0.41 -7.16
C VAL A 38 8.82 1.02 -7.45
N LEU A 39 8.74 1.85 -6.41
CA LEU A 39 8.28 3.23 -6.57
C LEU A 39 9.43 4.18 -6.94
N ALA A 40 9.15 5.11 -7.85
CA ALA A 40 10.10 6.13 -8.28
C ALA A 40 9.51 7.54 -8.09
N GLU A 41 10.34 8.50 -7.70
CA GLU A 41 9.91 9.89 -7.45
C GLU A 41 9.37 10.60 -8.71
N ASN A 42 9.87 10.21 -9.88
CA ASN A 42 9.42 10.73 -11.16
C ASN A 42 8.05 10.16 -11.59
N GLY A 43 7.48 9.22 -10.83
CA GLY A 43 6.21 8.56 -11.12
C GLY A 43 6.31 7.37 -12.09
N GLU A 44 7.52 7.04 -12.55
CA GLU A 44 7.78 5.85 -13.39
C GLU A 44 7.88 4.60 -12.51
N HIS A 45 6.79 4.27 -11.83
CA HIS A 45 6.68 3.07 -11.01
C HIS A 45 6.80 1.81 -11.89
N GLN A 46 7.39 0.76 -11.33
CA GLN A 46 7.59 -0.50 -12.02
C GLN A 46 7.02 -1.64 -11.19
N GLU A 47 6.42 -2.64 -11.84
CA GLU A 47 6.12 -3.89 -11.16
C GLU A 47 7.44 -4.54 -10.74
N ARG A 48 7.49 -5.03 -9.50
CA ARG A 48 8.65 -5.77 -9.02
C ARG A 48 8.67 -7.11 -9.76
N SER A 49 9.64 -7.31 -10.64
CA SER A 49 9.87 -8.59 -11.31
C SER A 49 10.72 -9.52 -10.44
N ASP A 50 10.39 -10.81 -10.39
CA ASP A 50 11.27 -11.83 -9.80
C ASP A 50 11.42 -13.10 -10.65
N LEU A 51 12.26 -14.02 -10.16
CA LEU A 51 12.55 -15.29 -10.83
C LEU A 51 11.31 -16.19 -10.98
N SER A 52 10.24 -15.95 -10.22
CA SER A 52 8.98 -16.70 -10.35
C SER A 52 8.11 -16.17 -11.49
N ASP A 53 8.24 -14.88 -11.85
CA ASP A 53 7.55 -14.29 -13.00
C ASP A 53 8.05 -14.89 -14.32
N GLU A 54 9.36 -15.11 -14.46
CA GLU A 54 9.98 -15.80 -15.62
C GLU A 54 9.45 -17.24 -15.78
N PHE A 55 9.17 -17.94 -14.67
CA PHE A 55 8.61 -19.28 -14.71
C PHE A 55 7.14 -19.32 -15.14
N SER A 56 6.38 -18.26 -14.87
CA SER A 56 4.94 -18.17 -15.16
C SER A 56 4.60 -17.83 -16.62
N GLY A 57 5.59 -17.42 -17.43
CA GLY A 57 5.40 -17.12 -18.85
C GLY A 57 4.51 -15.90 -19.14
N ALA A 58 4.33 -15.00 -18.18
CA ALA A 58 3.51 -13.81 -18.33
C ALA A 58 4.23 -12.76 -19.22
N SER A 59 4.15 -12.92 -20.55
CA SER A 59 4.93 -12.14 -21.52
C SER A 59 4.20 -11.00 -22.23
N GLU A 60 2.93 -10.71 -21.91
CA GLU A 60 2.27 -9.49 -22.41
C GLU A 60 1.43 -8.85 -21.30
N GLN A 61 2.07 -8.02 -20.48
CA GLN A 61 1.35 -7.18 -19.54
C GLN A 61 1.05 -5.83 -20.19
N THR A 62 -0.25 -5.49 -20.24
CA THR A 62 -0.72 -4.11 -20.36
C THR A 62 0.09 -3.21 -19.43
N SER A 63 0.46 -2.00 -19.88
CA SER A 63 1.30 -1.12 -19.06
C SER A 63 0.69 -0.89 -17.68
N LEU A 64 1.54 -0.82 -16.64
CA LEU A 64 1.11 -0.60 -15.25
C LEU A 64 0.19 0.63 -15.13
N ALA A 65 0.49 1.70 -15.88
CA ALA A 65 -0.34 2.90 -15.92
C ALA A 65 -1.79 2.61 -16.35
N GLU A 66 -2.01 1.76 -17.35
CA GLU A 66 -3.36 1.37 -17.77
C GLU A 66 -4.06 0.51 -16.72
N LYS A 67 -3.33 -0.40 -16.04
CA LYS A 67 -3.90 -1.21 -14.95
C LYS A 67 -4.38 -0.33 -13.80
N LEU A 68 -3.59 0.68 -13.42
CA LEU A 68 -3.89 1.58 -12.31
C LEU A 68 -5.04 2.57 -12.58
N LYS A 69 -5.51 2.73 -13.83
CA LYS A 69 -6.68 3.58 -14.14
C LYS A 69 -7.98 3.13 -13.45
N SER A 70 -8.08 1.83 -13.15
CA SER A 70 -9.23 1.28 -12.39
C SER A 70 -9.03 1.39 -10.86
N GLY A 71 -7.94 2.03 -10.42
CA GLY A 71 -7.49 2.06 -9.03
C GLY A 71 -6.73 0.79 -8.63
N VAL A 72 -6.44 0.69 -7.34
CA VAL A 72 -5.88 -0.50 -6.69
C VAL A 72 -6.27 -0.47 -5.21
N GLY A 73 -6.49 -1.64 -4.62
CA GLY A 73 -6.78 -1.74 -3.19
C GLY A 73 -5.54 -1.52 -2.33
N GLN A 74 -4.43 -2.17 -2.69
CA GLN A 74 -3.24 -2.23 -1.85
C GLN A 74 -1.94 -2.08 -2.64
N ILE A 75 -0.92 -1.49 -2.01
CA ILE A 75 0.46 -1.49 -2.50
C ILE A 75 1.35 -2.19 -1.47
N THR A 76 2.02 -3.24 -1.94
CA THR A 76 2.93 -4.05 -1.14
C THR A 76 4.29 -3.39 -1.04
N ARG A 77 4.73 -3.17 0.19
CA ARG A 77 6.09 -2.78 0.57
C ARG A 77 6.65 -1.56 -0.20
N PRO A 78 5.94 -0.42 -0.24
CA PRO A 78 6.37 0.73 -1.04
C PRO A 78 7.72 1.34 -0.62
N LEU A 79 8.18 1.10 0.61
CA LEU A 79 9.42 1.64 1.16
C LEU A 79 10.54 0.59 1.24
N GLY A 80 10.17 -0.68 1.42
CA GLY A 80 11.05 -1.80 1.70
C GLY A 80 11.35 -2.70 0.50
N THR A 81 10.71 -2.47 -0.65
CA THR A 81 10.96 -3.27 -1.88
C THR A 81 12.38 -3.09 -2.41
N HIS A 82 12.94 -1.88 -2.28
CA HIS A 82 14.31 -1.56 -2.68
C HIS A 82 14.94 -0.61 -1.67
N ILE A 83 16.27 -0.47 -1.70
CA ILE A 83 16.98 0.44 -0.81
C ILE A 83 16.79 1.87 -1.31
N VAL A 84 16.12 2.69 -0.52
CA VAL A 84 15.82 4.09 -0.84
C VAL A 84 15.82 4.94 0.43
N ASP A 85 16.16 6.21 0.33
CA ASP A 85 16.11 7.15 1.44
C ASP A 85 14.66 7.52 1.80
N ALA A 86 14.37 7.68 3.10
CA ALA A 86 13.01 7.86 3.61
C ALA A 86 12.22 8.98 2.90
N HIS A 87 12.84 10.16 2.72
CA HIS A 87 12.20 11.27 2.03
C HIS A 87 11.88 10.97 0.56
N SER A 88 12.77 10.26 -0.13
CA SER A 88 12.58 9.85 -1.52
C SER A 88 11.44 8.84 -1.65
N ALA A 89 11.42 7.85 -0.76
CA ALA A 89 10.38 6.84 -0.70
C ALA A 89 9.00 7.47 -0.45
N VAL A 90 8.90 8.38 0.52
CA VAL A 90 7.67 9.12 0.83
C VAL A 90 7.22 9.99 -0.34
N ARG A 91 8.13 10.66 -1.06
CA ARG A 91 7.76 11.44 -2.26
C ARG A 91 7.20 10.55 -3.35
N ALA A 92 7.81 9.39 -3.61
CA ALA A 92 7.32 8.44 -4.60
C ALA A 92 5.96 7.83 -4.20
N ALA A 93 5.79 7.47 -2.93
CA ALA A 93 4.55 6.97 -2.35
C ALA A 93 3.41 8.00 -2.45
N ASN A 94 3.69 9.28 -2.12
CA ASN A 94 2.74 10.38 -2.26
C ASN A 94 2.39 10.66 -3.72
N ARG A 95 3.35 10.52 -4.64
CA ARG A 95 3.10 10.68 -6.08
C ARG A 95 2.10 9.63 -6.57
N LEU A 96 2.28 8.37 -6.18
CA LEU A 96 1.34 7.29 -6.50
C LEU A 96 -0.04 7.56 -5.90
N GLN A 97 -0.14 7.90 -4.61
CA GLN A 97 -1.43 8.22 -3.98
C GLN A 97 -2.12 9.39 -4.65
N LYS A 98 -1.37 10.44 -5.01
CA LYS A 98 -1.92 11.59 -5.70
C LYS A 98 -2.55 11.20 -7.04
N MET A 99 -1.85 10.39 -7.84
CA MET A 99 -2.41 9.86 -9.09
C MET A 99 -3.69 9.03 -8.82
N LEU A 100 -3.66 8.12 -7.84
CA LEU A 100 -4.83 7.31 -7.51
C LEU A 100 -6.04 8.16 -7.09
N VAL A 101 -5.82 9.24 -6.34
CA VAL A 101 -6.89 10.12 -5.85
C VAL A 101 -7.38 11.12 -6.91
N GLU A 102 -6.48 11.69 -7.72
CA GLU A 102 -6.79 12.78 -8.65
C GLU A 102 -7.10 12.30 -10.07
N GLU A 103 -6.54 11.17 -10.49
CA GLU A 103 -6.59 10.71 -11.89
C GLU A 103 -7.45 9.45 -12.09
N THR A 104 -7.91 8.80 -11.01
CA THR A 104 -8.93 7.74 -11.10
C THR A 104 -10.34 8.28 -10.89
N ARG A 105 -11.33 7.64 -11.52
CA ARG A 105 -12.73 8.08 -11.49
C ARG A 105 -13.29 8.20 -10.07
N LEU A 106 -12.94 7.26 -9.20
CA LEU A 106 -13.44 7.21 -7.83
C LEU A 106 -12.55 7.98 -6.86
N GLY A 107 -11.27 8.15 -7.18
CA GLY A 107 -10.31 8.85 -6.32
C GLY A 107 -10.06 8.12 -5.01
N ILE A 108 -9.93 6.79 -5.07
CA ILE A 108 -9.76 5.93 -3.90
C ILE A 108 -8.27 5.79 -3.61
N PRO A 109 -7.81 6.16 -2.40
CA PRO A 109 -6.42 5.92 -2.01
C PRO A 109 -6.18 4.41 -1.84
N ALA A 110 -4.98 3.96 -2.20
CA ALA A 110 -4.54 2.61 -1.89
C ALA A 110 -4.10 2.49 -0.42
N LEU A 111 -4.28 1.30 0.16
CA LEU A 111 -3.69 0.92 1.42
C LEU A 111 -2.23 0.52 1.20
N PHE A 112 -1.31 1.23 1.83
CA PHE A 112 0.10 0.87 1.82
C PHE A 112 0.37 -0.06 2.99
N HIS A 113 0.98 -1.22 2.72
CA HIS A 113 1.36 -2.16 3.77
C HIS A 113 2.84 -2.50 3.66
N GLU A 114 3.49 -2.59 4.81
CA GLU A 114 4.91 -2.91 4.96
C GLU A 114 5.14 -4.10 5.87
N GLU A 115 6.35 -4.63 5.80
CA GLU A 115 6.84 -5.61 6.77
C GLU A 115 7.32 -4.90 8.03
N CYS A 116 6.77 -5.30 9.18
CA CYS A 116 7.03 -4.66 10.47
C CYS A 116 7.42 -5.67 11.57
N LEU A 117 7.80 -6.90 11.21
CA LEU A 117 8.02 -8.00 12.16
C LEU A 117 9.08 -7.69 13.23
N VAL A 118 10.15 -7.00 12.84
CA VAL A 118 11.31 -6.67 13.69
C VAL A 118 11.65 -5.18 13.63
N GLY A 119 10.63 -4.34 13.43
CA GLY A 119 10.80 -2.97 12.97
C GLY A 119 10.34 -2.81 11.54
N LEU A 120 10.09 -1.56 11.14
CA LEU A 120 9.73 -1.20 9.77
C LEU A 120 10.86 -1.62 8.83
N LEU A 121 10.56 -2.42 7.82
CA LEU A 121 11.54 -2.88 6.85
C LEU A 121 11.87 -1.78 5.83
N CYS A 122 12.61 -0.76 6.26
CA CYS A 122 13.11 0.28 5.38
C CYS A 122 14.53 0.72 5.77
N LYS A 123 15.19 1.45 4.88
CA LYS A 123 16.56 1.95 5.10
C LYS A 123 16.59 2.85 6.35
N ASN A 124 17.51 2.56 7.26
CA ASN A 124 17.77 3.33 8.50
C ASN A 124 16.64 3.29 9.56
N ALA A 125 15.60 2.46 9.40
CA ALA A 125 14.65 2.24 10.48
C ALA A 125 15.27 1.48 11.66
N THR A 126 14.71 1.69 12.85
CA THR A 126 15.08 0.98 14.06
C THR A 126 14.81 -0.51 13.90
N LEU A 127 15.82 -1.33 14.18
CA LEU A 127 15.67 -2.78 14.25
C LEU A 127 15.46 -3.21 15.70
N PHE A 128 14.43 -4.01 15.90
CA PHE A 128 14.09 -4.59 17.18
C PHE A 128 14.42 -6.10 17.22
N PRO A 129 14.44 -6.72 18.42
CA PRO A 129 14.56 -8.17 18.53
C PRO A 129 13.41 -8.92 17.81
N SER A 130 13.67 -10.16 17.41
CA SER A 130 12.63 -11.03 16.83
C SER A 130 11.49 -11.33 17.82
N SER A 131 10.33 -11.74 17.30
CA SER A 131 9.14 -12.06 18.11
C SER A 131 9.41 -13.11 19.18
N LEU A 132 10.34 -14.04 18.93
CA LEU A 132 10.75 -15.04 19.93
C LEU A 132 11.46 -14.40 21.13
N ASN A 133 12.27 -13.37 20.90
CA ASN A 133 12.96 -12.64 21.96
C ASN A 133 12.00 -11.79 22.78
N TYR A 134 10.98 -11.19 22.16
CA TYR A 134 9.93 -10.49 22.89
C TYR A 134 9.20 -11.41 23.87
N GLY A 135 8.88 -12.64 23.48
CA GLY A 135 8.26 -13.63 24.36
C GLY A 135 9.07 -13.90 25.63
N SER A 136 10.40 -13.86 25.53
CA SER A 136 11.31 -14.05 26.67
C SER A 136 11.32 -12.88 27.67
N THR A 137 10.78 -11.71 27.32
CA THR A 137 10.69 -10.57 28.24
C THR A 137 9.55 -10.73 29.25
N TRP A 138 8.51 -11.50 28.91
CA TRP A 138 7.26 -11.62 29.68
C TRP A 138 6.62 -10.26 30.03
N ASP A 139 6.84 -9.24 29.20
CA ASP A 139 6.39 -7.86 29.42
C ASP A 139 5.54 -7.36 28.23
N PRO A 140 4.21 -7.52 28.27
CA PRO A 140 3.32 -7.05 27.21
C PRO A 140 3.34 -5.53 27.02
N GLU A 141 3.61 -4.75 28.07
CA GLU A 141 3.66 -3.29 27.98
C GLU A 141 4.90 -2.83 27.22
N LEU A 142 6.04 -3.49 27.42
CA LEU A 142 7.24 -3.28 26.61
C LEU A 142 7.00 -3.60 25.14
N VAL A 143 6.33 -4.71 24.82
CA VAL A 143 5.99 -5.07 23.44
C VAL A 143 5.05 -4.04 22.81
N ALA A 144 4.05 -3.56 23.56
CA ALA A 144 3.13 -2.53 23.09
C ALA A 144 3.83 -1.18 22.82
N ARG A 145 4.84 -0.83 23.63
CA ARG A 145 5.70 0.34 23.37
C ARG A 145 6.51 0.16 22.11
N ALA A 146 7.20 -0.98 21.95
CA ALA A 146 7.95 -1.26 20.73
C ALA A 146 7.05 -1.20 19.48
N ALA A 147 5.85 -1.78 19.53
CA ALA A 147 4.90 -1.73 18.43
C ALA A 147 4.43 -0.30 18.10
N ARG A 148 4.33 0.59 19.11
CA ARG A 148 4.02 2.00 18.90
C ARG A 148 5.15 2.73 18.19
N GLU A 149 6.39 2.55 18.64
CA GLU A 149 7.58 3.13 17.99
C GLU A 149 7.77 2.64 16.55
N ILE A 150 7.28 1.45 16.21
CA ILE A 150 7.29 0.94 14.83
C ILE A 150 6.23 1.65 13.96
N GLY A 151 5.12 2.09 14.55
CA GLY A 151 4.00 2.73 13.86
C GLY A 151 4.06 4.26 13.78
N ASP A 152 4.96 4.89 14.54
CA ASP A 152 5.20 6.35 14.56
C ASP A 152 6.06 6.82 13.37
#